data_AF-A0A9W6BE95-F1
#
_entry.id   AF-A0A9W6BE95-F1
#
_cell.length_a   1.000
_cell.length_b   1.000
_cell.length_c   1.000
_cell.angle_alpha   90.00
_cell.angle_beta   90.00
_cell.angle_gamma   90.00
#
_symmetry.space_group_name_H-M   'P 1'
#
loop_
_entity.id
_entity.type
_entity.pdbx_description
1 polymer ?
#
loop_
_entity_poly.entity_id
_entity_poly.type
_entity_poly.pdbx_seq_one_letter_code
_entity_poly.pdbx_strand_id
1 'polypeptide(L)'
;MSQSVTLRIPDGSRVWLPGIVACIAHHLPVNEVASTLRLIDKTTSDQFAHHKTLRLSLPSPIHVFRECWGRPGAFRTLSRNQRLQLLCLTAASGSVANLEIALANAGLDLRCELLEAAAAAGQLDMCKVLRARGCPWGSPLSVAAQAGHRHVCEWMLASGCPFPLHGVCGAVRGGREDLLQWLLTEVCSGRANDGMCVLCWSLLRAAAGYLSLAALQRLWQQLRAGHHGSELQQRLDQLKQAHRSSILAAAASSTTPDWQAKVEWLEGLGYPRTAWACESAAEAGDGDAAEARLQWLRGRGYPFGTAADSAVFFGNLAALRFLVEQARVRPTGDQLRVTETARRGHLAVLQYLHASGLPVNGRSVGEGAARAGHLPLVTWAVEGLGVAPADGAASLLDCAAESGNLELMTWLHDRGWALGPRAITNGAKSGCEEALEWLVERGCPFPVGVAVLVCHHHMYDALRVAHQLWPTGGSFCMRRAQPGHSAGPLDACAGVCRVSYVRRAARAASLMASMSCSDLHVRLPGQGHCLPSCQSAAPENSAAGKLGCEAAWGLHRP
;
A
#
# COMPACT_ATOMS: atom_id res chain seq x y z
N MET A 1 -75.10 8.38 23.53
CA MET A 1 -74.19 7.24 23.24
C MET A 1 -72.96 7.80 22.57
N SER A 2 -71.76 7.49 23.08
CA SER A 2 -70.50 7.95 22.50
C SER A 2 -69.48 6.82 22.56
N GLN A 3 -69.35 6.04 21.48
CA GLN A 3 -68.39 4.94 21.43
C GLN A 3 -67.00 5.46 21.07
N SER A 4 -66.07 5.43 22.02
CA SER A 4 -64.65 5.73 21.80
C SER A 4 -63.96 4.52 21.14
N VAL A 5 -63.97 4.48 19.81
CA VAL A 5 -63.22 3.46 19.05
C VAL A 5 -61.72 3.67 19.25
N THR A 6 -61.14 2.88 20.15
CA THR A 6 -59.69 2.90 20.37
C THR A 6 -59.02 2.08 19.27
N LEU A 7 -58.51 2.75 18.23
CA LEU A 7 -57.69 2.11 17.21
C LEU A 7 -56.41 1.55 17.85
N ARG A 8 -56.40 0.25 18.13
CA ARG A 8 -55.18 -0.48 18.49
C ARG A 8 -54.26 -0.48 17.28
N ILE A 9 -53.19 0.32 17.33
CA ILE A 9 -52.06 0.18 16.42
C ILE A 9 -51.53 -1.26 16.59
N PRO A 10 -51.40 -2.06 15.53
CA PRO A 10 -50.88 -3.42 15.65
C PRO A 10 -49.43 -3.43 16.16
N ASP A 11 -49.04 -4.46 16.92
CA ASP A 11 -47.64 -4.67 17.31
C ASP A 11 -46.73 -4.66 16.07
N GLY A 12 -45.72 -3.79 16.06
CA GLY A 12 -44.80 -3.62 14.93
C GLY A 12 -44.06 -4.90 14.53
N SER A 13 -43.93 -5.85 15.46
CA SER A 13 -43.39 -7.20 15.25
C SER A 13 -44.20 -8.09 14.29
N ARG A 14 -45.41 -7.65 13.88
CA ARG A 14 -46.24 -8.38 12.89
C ARG A 14 -46.21 -7.80 11.48
N VAL A 15 -45.53 -6.67 11.25
CA VAL A 15 -45.47 -6.02 9.92
C VAL A 15 -44.50 -6.73 8.98
N TRP A 16 -43.43 -7.33 9.51
CA TRP A 16 -42.33 -7.91 8.76
C TRP A 16 -42.44 -9.44 8.66
N LEU A 17 -43.21 -9.95 7.68
CA LEU A 17 -43.20 -11.37 7.37
C LEU A 17 -41.78 -11.81 6.92
N PRO A 18 -41.16 -12.87 7.48
CA PRO A 18 -39.76 -13.22 7.20
C PRO A 18 -39.42 -13.44 5.71
N GLY A 19 -40.39 -13.88 4.90
CA GLY A 19 -40.24 -14.00 3.45
C GLY A 19 -40.20 -12.65 2.71
N ILE A 20 -40.92 -11.64 3.19
CA ILE A 20 -40.84 -10.27 2.66
C ILE A 20 -39.49 -9.66 3.05
N VAL A 21 -39.04 -9.86 4.30
CA VAL A 21 -37.72 -9.42 4.76
C VAL A 21 -36.61 -10.05 3.91
N ALA A 22 -36.69 -11.35 3.62
CA ALA A 22 -35.72 -12.06 2.77
C ALA A 22 -35.74 -11.54 1.32
N CYS A 23 -36.91 -11.25 0.77
CA CYS A 23 -37.06 -10.65 -0.57
C CYS A 23 -36.41 -9.26 -0.66
N ILE A 24 -36.66 -8.39 0.34
CA ILE A 24 -36.03 -7.07 0.42
C ILE A 24 -34.50 -7.22 0.58
N ALA A 25 -34.03 -8.12 1.43
CA ALA A 25 -32.61 -8.38 1.62
C ALA A 25 -31.89 -8.85 0.34
N HIS A 26 -32.57 -9.61 -0.53
CA HIS A 26 -32.03 -10.04 -1.82
C HIS A 26 -31.76 -8.88 -2.79
N HIS A 27 -32.51 -7.77 -2.67
CA HIS A 27 -32.35 -6.58 -3.49
C HIS A 27 -31.48 -5.48 -2.85
N LEU A 28 -30.99 -5.68 -1.62
CA LEU A 28 -30.12 -4.73 -0.92
C LEU A 28 -28.64 -5.15 -0.98
N PRO A 29 -27.69 -4.18 -1.03
CA PRO A 29 -26.28 -4.45 -0.83
C PRO A 29 -26.01 -5.18 0.50
N VAL A 30 -25.00 -6.06 0.51
CA VAL A 30 -24.59 -6.85 1.71
C VAL A 30 -24.38 -5.99 2.95
N ASN A 31 -23.88 -4.75 2.79
CA ASN A 31 -23.66 -3.80 3.87
C ASN A 31 -24.95 -3.14 4.39
N GLU A 32 -25.93 -2.88 3.51
CA GLU A 32 -27.27 -2.44 3.93
C GLU A 32 -27.91 -3.54 4.79
N VAL A 33 -27.93 -4.79 4.33
CA VAL A 33 -28.45 -5.92 5.12
C VAL A 33 -27.76 -6.04 6.49
N ALA A 34 -26.44 -5.84 6.54
CA ALA A 34 -25.62 -5.95 7.75
C ALA A 34 -25.82 -4.81 8.79
N SER A 35 -26.24 -3.62 8.36
CA SER A 35 -26.32 -2.41 9.21
C SER A 35 -27.69 -1.72 9.25
N THR A 36 -28.65 -2.09 8.41
CA THR A 36 -30.05 -1.68 8.53
C THR A 36 -30.91 -2.89 8.89
N LEU A 37 -31.15 -3.84 7.97
CA LEU A 37 -32.09 -4.96 8.21
C LEU A 37 -31.78 -5.79 9.46
N ARG A 38 -30.51 -6.19 9.67
CA ARG A 38 -30.06 -6.98 10.85
C ARG A 38 -30.20 -6.23 12.19
N LEU A 39 -30.44 -4.92 12.17
CA LEU A 39 -30.58 -4.08 13.37
C LEU A 39 -32.03 -3.67 13.68
N ILE A 40 -33.02 -4.13 12.89
CA ILE A 40 -34.44 -3.80 13.11
C ILE A 40 -34.99 -4.45 14.38
N ASP A 41 -34.87 -5.78 14.51
CA ASP A 41 -35.28 -6.51 15.72
C ASP A 41 -34.44 -7.78 15.93
N LYS A 42 -34.77 -8.54 16.98
CA LYS A 42 -34.06 -9.81 17.27
C LYS A 42 -34.25 -10.84 16.16
N THR A 43 -35.46 -10.97 15.61
CA THR A 43 -35.81 -11.92 14.55
C THR A 43 -34.96 -11.67 13.30
N THR A 44 -34.82 -10.41 12.88
CA THR A 44 -33.96 -10.06 11.73
C THR A 44 -32.47 -10.16 12.07
N SER A 45 -32.06 -9.93 13.33
CA SER A 45 -30.69 -10.17 13.78
C SER A 45 -30.30 -11.65 13.72
N ASP A 46 -31.19 -12.54 14.16
CA ASP A 46 -31.02 -13.99 14.11
C ASP A 46 -31.08 -14.49 12.65
N GLN A 47 -32.06 -14.02 11.84
CA GLN A 47 -32.20 -14.36 10.42
C GLN A 47 -30.97 -13.96 9.58
N PHE A 48 -30.33 -12.82 9.89
CA PHE A 48 -29.13 -12.34 9.21
C PHE A 48 -27.86 -12.46 10.06
N ALA A 49 -27.77 -13.47 10.94
CA ALA A 49 -26.63 -13.68 11.84
C ALA A 49 -25.27 -13.88 11.13
N HIS A 50 -25.26 -14.14 9.81
CA HIS A 50 -24.05 -14.18 8.97
C HIS A 50 -23.58 -12.79 8.49
N HIS A 51 -24.46 -11.78 8.46
CA HIS A 51 -24.18 -10.41 8.01
C HIS A 51 -23.63 -9.52 9.13
N LYS A 52 -22.63 -10.02 9.88
CA LYS A 52 -22.05 -9.32 11.04
C LYS A 52 -20.92 -8.33 10.70
N THR A 53 -20.34 -8.41 9.50
CA THR A 53 -19.14 -7.65 9.13
C THR A 53 -19.39 -6.80 7.89
N LEU A 54 -19.17 -5.49 8.00
CA LEU A 54 -19.21 -4.56 6.86
C LEU A 54 -17.98 -4.73 5.97
N ARG A 55 -18.21 -4.86 4.67
CA ARG A 55 -17.16 -4.93 3.63
C ARG A 55 -16.96 -3.55 3.03
N LEU A 56 -15.95 -2.82 3.48
CA LEU A 56 -15.67 -1.45 3.01
C LEU A 56 -15.32 -1.35 1.51
N SER A 57 -14.98 -2.46 0.86
CA SER A 57 -14.83 -2.57 -0.60
C SER A 57 -16.15 -2.59 -1.38
N LEU A 58 -17.29 -2.62 -0.69
CA LEU A 58 -18.64 -2.55 -1.26
C LEU A 58 -19.34 -1.28 -0.75
N PRO A 59 -20.32 -0.71 -1.51
CA PRO A 59 -21.12 0.42 -1.06
C PRO A 59 -21.62 0.23 0.37
N SER A 60 -21.38 1.22 1.23
CA SER A 60 -21.75 1.21 2.65
C SER A 60 -22.65 2.43 2.94
N PRO A 61 -23.65 2.34 3.81
CA PRO A 61 -24.59 3.44 4.02
C PRO A 61 -23.87 4.67 4.58
N ILE A 62 -24.11 5.85 3.99
CA ILE A 62 -23.36 7.07 4.31
C ILE A 62 -23.46 7.49 5.78
N HIS A 63 -24.58 7.19 6.45
CA HIS A 63 -24.77 7.50 7.87
C HIS A 63 -23.90 6.62 8.77
N VAL A 64 -23.88 5.30 8.53
CA VAL A 64 -23.00 4.35 9.24
C VAL A 64 -21.53 4.66 8.98
N PHE A 65 -21.16 4.92 7.72
CA PHE A 65 -19.78 5.27 7.37
C PHE A 65 -19.33 6.58 8.04
N ARG A 66 -20.21 7.59 8.09
CA ARG A 66 -19.94 8.84 8.81
C ARG A 66 -19.83 8.64 10.33
N GLU A 67 -20.60 7.72 10.91
CA GLU A 67 -20.50 7.44 12.34
C GLU A 67 -19.13 6.87 12.71
N CYS A 68 -18.62 5.91 11.92
CA CYS A 68 -17.31 5.32 12.14
C CYS A 68 -16.16 6.27 11.78
N TRP A 69 -16.22 6.95 10.63
CA TRP A 69 -15.06 7.61 10.00
C TRP A 69 -15.18 9.12 9.81
N GLY A 70 -16.34 9.71 10.13
CA GLY A 70 -16.59 11.15 10.04
C GLY A 70 -16.43 11.91 11.36
N ARG A 71 -16.10 11.23 12.46
CA ARG A 71 -15.82 11.84 13.77
C ARG A 71 -14.37 12.35 13.82
N PRO A 72 -14.10 13.55 14.38
CA PRO A 72 -12.73 14.00 14.60
C PRO A 72 -11.92 12.96 15.38
N GLY A 73 -10.74 12.61 14.85
CA GLY A 73 -9.86 11.62 15.47
C GLY A 73 -10.17 10.15 15.15
N ALA A 74 -11.16 9.83 14.31
CA ALA A 74 -11.49 8.44 13.92
C ALA A 74 -10.34 7.63 13.29
N PHE A 75 -9.26 8.29 12.84
CA PHE A 75 -8.08 7.68 12.24
C PHE A 75 -6.85 7.65 13.17
N ARG A 76 -6.94 8.11 14.43
CA ARG A 76 -5.80 8.24 15.36
C ARG A 76 -5.11 6.92 15.67
N THR A 77 -5.90 5.87 15.86
CA THR A 77 -5.46 4.47 16.06
C THR A 77 -4.80 3.85 14.82
N LEU A 78 -5.04 4.41 13.63
CA LEU A 78 -4.66 3.78 12.36
C LEU A 78 -3.30 4.29 11.88
N SER A 79 -2.38 3.36 11.66
CA SER A 79 -1.13 3.61 10.94
C SER A 79 -1.39 4.08 9.51
N ARG A 80 -0.44 4.82 8.93
CA ARG A 80 -0.49 5.41 7.57
C ARG A 80 -0.92 4.40 6.50
N ASN A 81 -0.47 3.14 6.64
CA ASN A 81 -0.81 2.05 5.72
C ASN A 81 -2.28 1.60 5.88
N GLN A 82 -2.79 1.49 7.10
CA GLN A 82 -4.20 1.19 7.37
C GLN A 82 -5.11 2.33 6.89
N ARG A 83 -4.71 3.59 7.11
CA ARG A 83 -5.44 4.78 6.58
C ARG A 83 -5.53 4.74 5.05
N LEU A 84 -4.42 4.43 4.38
CA LEU A 84 -4.38 4.27 2.91
C LEU A 84 -5.24 3.08 2.44
N GLN A 85 -5.15 1.94 3.12
CA GLN A 85 -5.96 0.75 2.80
C GLN A 85 -7.46 1.04 2.91
N LEU A 86 -7.89 1.79 3.94
CA LEU A 86 -9.27 2.24 4.09
C LEU A 86 -9.72 3.14 2.93
N LEU A 87 -8.89 4.10 2.53
CA LEU A 87 -9.15 4.94 1.34
C LEU A 87 -9.27 4.11 0.06
N CYS A 88 -8.36 3.16 -0.16
CA CYS A 88 -8.39 2.25 -1.32
C CYS A 88 -9.65 1.36 -1.32
N LEU A 89 -10.05 0.79 -0.19
CA LEU A 89 -11.31 0.03 -0.06
C LEU A 89 -12.51 0.92 -0.37
N THR A 90 -12.54 2.14 0.18
CA THR A 90 -13.63 3.10 -0.05
C THR A 90 -13.68 3.55 -1.52
N ALA A 91 -12.54 3.70 -2.20
CA ALA A 91 -12.48 3.96 -3.64
C ALA A 91 -12.99 2.76 -4.46
N ALA A 92 -12.60 1.54 -4.11
CA ALA A 92 -13.10 0.30 -4.72
C ALA A 92 -14.62 0.10 -4.54
N SER A 93 -15.21 0.67 -3.48
CA SER A 93 -16.66 0.65 -3.26
C SER A 93 -17.47 1.48 -4.25
N GLY A 94 -16.85 2.42 -4.97
CA GLY A 94 -17.54 3.40 -5.82
C GLY A 94 -18.27 4.51 -5.06
N SER A 95 -18.37 4.45 -3.72
CA SER A 95 -19.08 5.45 -2.92
C SER A 95 -18.27 6.75 -2.76
N VAL A 96 -18.47 7.69 -3.69
CA VAL A 96 -17.84 9.02 -3.69
C VAL A 96 -18.09 9.75 -2.36
N ALA A 97 -19.32 9.72 -1.85
CA ALA A 97 -19.67 10.44 -0.61
C ALA A 97 -18.95 9.88 0.64
N ASN A 98 -18.69 8.56 0.69
CA ASN A 98 -17.89 7.97 1.75
C ASN A 98 -16.40 8.30 1.58
N LEU A 99 -15.91 8.34 0.34
CA LEU A 99 -14.52 8.70 0.05
C LEU A 99 -14.21 10.14 0.46
N GLU A 100 -15.10 11.10 0.21
CA GLU A 100 -14.90 12.49 0.68
C GLU A 100 -14.84 12.59 2.21
N ILE A 101 -15.68 11.83 2.93
CA ILE A 101 -15.64 11.75 4.41
C ILE A 101 -14.29 11.17 4.88
N ALA A 102 -13.81 10.11 4.24
CA ALA A 102 -12.54 9.47 4.59
C ALA A 102 -11.33 10.37 4.25
N LEU A 103 -11.30 11.00 3.06
CA LEU A 103 -10.24 11.92 2.65
C LEU A 103 -10.14 13.14 3.59
N ALA A 104 -11.27 13.67 4.07
CA ALA A 104 -11.29 14.79 5.01
C ALA A 104 -10.69 14.45 6.39
N ASN A 105 -10.63 13.17 6.77
CA ASN A 105 -10.22 12.72 8.11
C ASN A 105 -8.92 11.88 8.14
N ALA A 106 -8.49 11.30 7.01
CA ALA A 106 -7.35 10.38 6.96
C ALA A 106 -5.96 11.07 7.06
N GLY A 107 -5.87 12.37 6.77
CA GLY A 107 -4.59 13.10 6.78
C GLY A 107 -3.63 12.74 5.64
N LEU A 108 -4.15 12.23 4.52
CA LEU A 108 -3.36 11.76 3.38
C LEU A 108 -3.67 12.53 2.08
N ASP A 109 -2.63 12.91 1.35
CA ASP A 109 -2.74 13.35 -0.04
C ASP A 109 -3.20 12.20 -0.96
N LEU A 110 -3.78 12.56 -2.12
CA LEU A 110 -4.23 11.60 -3.13
C LEU A 110 -3.05 10.85 -3.75
N ARG A 111 -2.99 9.54 -3.52
CA ARG A 111 -1.98 8.64 -4.11
C ARG A 111 -2.59 7.74 -5.20
N CYS A 112 -1.75 7.21 -6.08
CA CYS A 112 -2.22 6.41 -7.23
C CYS A 112 -2.92 5.11 -6.83
N GLU A 113 -2.62 4.57 -5.65
CA GLU A 113 -3.26 3.35 -5.11
C GLU A 113 -4.78 3.49 -4.96
N LEU A 114 -5.32 4.71 -4.79
CA LEU A 114 -6.77 4.96 -4.77
C LEU A 114 -7.38 4.77 -6.17
N LEU A 115 -6.69 5.26 -7.21
CA LEU A 115 -7.11 5.14 -8.60
C LEU A 115 -6.94 3.69 -9.09
N GLU A 116 -5.87 3.01 -8.67
CA GLU A 116 -5.65 1.59 -8.92
C GLU A 116 -6.72 0.72 -8.24
N ALA A 117 -7.11 1.01 -7.00
CA ALA A 117 -8.17 0.28 -6.31
C ALA A 117 -9.56 0.50 -6.96
N ALA A 118 -9.90 1.74 -7.34
CA ALA A 118 -11.13 2.02 -8.09
C ALA A 118 -11.13 1.31 -9.47
N ALA A 119 -9.98 1.28 -10.14
CA ALA A 119 -9.82 0.65 -11.45
C ALA A 119 -9.90 -0.88 -11.39
N ALA A 120 -9.29 -1.50 -10.39
CA ALA A 120 -9.34 -2.94 -10.12
C ALA A 120 -10.76 -3.43 -9.73
N ALA A 121 -11.62 -2.53 -9.25
CA ALA A 121 -13.03 -2.81 -8.93
C ALA A 121 -14.01 -2.33 -10.02
N GLY A 122 -13.51 -1.83 -11.16
CA GLY A 122 -14.35 -1.44 -12.31
C GLY A 122 -15.11 -0.12 -12.13
N GLN A 123 -14.79 0.66 -11.09
CA GLN A 123 -15.51 1.87 -10.67
C GLN A 123 -15.16 3.07 -11.56
N LEU A 124 -15.59 3.04 -12.82
CA LEU A 124 -15.27 4.04 -13.84
C LEU A 124 -15.53 5.49 -13.37
N ASP A 125 -16.67 5.76 -12.74
CA ASP A 125 -17.00 7.11 -12.30
C ASP A 125 -16.18 7.56 -11.08
N MET A 126 -15.79 6.63 -10.19
CA MET A 126 -14.80 6.91 -9.16
C MET A 126 -13.43 7.23 -9.78
N CYS A 127 -13.01 6.51 -10.83
CA CYS A 127 -11.77 6.82 -11.54
C CYS A 127 -11.78 8.22 -12.16
N LYS A 128 -12.91 8.66 -12.75
CA LYS A 128 -13.11 10.04 -13.23
C LYS A 128 -13.01 11.05 -12.08
N VAL A 129 -13.72 10.80 -10.98
CA VAL A 129 -13.77 11.65 -9.77
C VAL A 129 -12.38 11.83 -9.14
N LEU A 130 -11.57 10.77 -9.09
CA LEU A 130 -10.18 10.78 -8.62
C LEU A 130 -9.24 11.54 -9.57
N ARG A 131 -9.32 11.27 -10.89
CA ARG A 131 -8.49 11.97 -11.88
C ARG A 131 -8.82 13.47 -11.95
N ALA A 132 -10.08 13.85 -11.80
CA ALA A 132 -10.51 15.26 -11.72
C ALA A 132 -9.95 15.98 -10.48
N ARG A 133 -9.74 15.27 -9.36
CA ARG A 133 -9.05 15.78 -8.16
C ARG A 133 -7.51 15.79 -8.29
N GLY A 134 -6.97 15.38 -9.43
CA GLY A 134 -5.52 15.35 -9.68
C GLY A 134 -4.80 14.11 -9.14
N CYS A 135 -5.51 13.06 -8.72
CA CYS A 135 -4.91 11.80 -8.27
C CYS A 135 -3.90 11.28 -9.31
N PRO A 136 -2.63 11.01 -8.93
CA PRO A 136 -1.59 10.63 -9.89
C PRO A 136 -1.92 9.30 -10.56
N TRP A 137 -1.42 9.10 -11.79
CA TRP A 137 -1.78 7.94 -12.61
C TRP A 137 -1.37 6.61 -11.96
N GLY A 138 -0.08 6.32 -11.80
CA GLY A 138 0.38 4.98 -11.41
C GLY A 138 0.21 3.95 -12.53
N SER A 139 -0.28 2.76 -12.20
CA SER A 139 -0.52 1.62 -13.11
C SER A 139 -1.99 1.15 -13.27
N PRO A 140 -3.04 1.98 -13.13
CA PRO A 140 -4.44 1.56 -12.98
C PRO A 140 -5.00 0.82 -14.18
N LEU A 141 -4.50 1.11 -15.39
CA LEU A 141 -4.84 0.37 -16.60
C LEU A 141 -4.38 -1.10 -16.52
N SER A 142 -3.27 -1.40 -15.84
CA SER A 142 -2.79 -2.77 -15.64
C SER A 142 -3.74 -3.57 -14.75
N VAL A 143 -4.19 -2.99 -13.63
CA VAL A 143 -5.10 -3.67 -12.70
C VAL A 143 -6.55 -3.72 -13.20
N ALA A 144 -7.03 -2.70 -13.93
CA ALA A 144 -8.30 -2.77 -14.65
C ALA A 144 -8.29 -3.87 -15.71
N ALA A 145 -7.21 -3.98 -16.48
CA ALA A 145 -7.08 -5.01 -17.50
C ALA A 145 -6.93 -6.43 -16.90
N GLN A 146 -6.23 -6.55 -15.76
CA GLN A 146 -6.14 -7.80 -15.00
C GLN A 146 -7.51 -8.23 -14.44
N ALA A 147 -8.27 -7.29 -13.86
CA ALA A 147 -9.63 -7.55 -13.40
C ALA A 147 -10.60 -7.86 -14.56
N GLY A 148 -10.37 -7.30 -15.76
CA GLY A 148 -11.19 -7.49 -16.96
C GLY A 148 -12.13 -6.32 -17.29
N HIS A 149 -11.94 -5.16 -16.66
CA HIS A 149 -12.83 -4.00 -16.77
C HIS A 149 -12.56 -3.19 -18.05
N ARG A 150 -13.04 -3.72 -19.18
CA ARG A 150 -12.88 -3.13 -20.53
C ARG A 150 -13.29 -1.65 -20.59
N HIS A 151 -14.43 -1.28 -20.01
CA HIS A 151 -14.95 0.09 -19.99
C HIS A 151 -14.04 1.08 -19.25
N VAL A 152 -13.32 0.61 -18.23
CA VAL A 152 -12.28 1.41 -17.54
C VAL A 152 -11.04 1.54 -18.43
N CYS A 153 -10.66 0.47 -19.13
CA CYS A 153 -9.51 0.49 -20.06
C CYS A 153 -9.73 1.45 -21.24
N GLU A 154 -10.90 1.38 -21.88
CA GLU A 154 -11.34 2.28 -22.97
C GLU A 154 -11.24 3.75 -22.55
N TRP A 155 -11.83 4.10 -21.39
CA TRP A 155 -11.76 5.45 -20.86
C TRP A 155 -10.33 5.90 -20.51
N MET A 156 -9.48 5.01 -19.99
CA MET A 156 -8.09 5.35 -19.66
C MET A 156 -7.21 5.58 -20.90
N LEU A 157 -7.41 4.81 -21.97
CA LEU A 157 -6.73 5.06 -23.25
C LEU A 157 -7.18 6.40 -23.85
N ALA A 158 -8.49 6.66 -23.92
CA ALA A 158 -9.04 7.93 -24.36
C ALA A 158 -8.60 9.13 -23.49
N SER A 159 -8.38 8.91 -22.20
CA SER A 159 -7.88 9.93 -21.25
C SER A 159 -6.36 10.13 -21.28
N GLY A 160 -5.65 9.56 -22.25
CA GLY A 160 -4.21 9.77 -22.43
C GLY A 160 -3.35 9.14 -21.33
N CYS A 161 -3.68 7.94 -20.85
CA CYS A 161 -2.86 7.21 -19.88
C CYS A 161 -1.40 7.08 -20.40
N PRO A 162 -0.38 7.46 -19.61
CA PRO A 162 1.01 7.55 -20.10
C PRO A 162 1.60 6.21 -20.53
N PHE A 163 1.20 5.11 -19.87
CA PHE A 163 1.79 3.78 -20.04
C PHE A 163 0.74 2.75 -20.51
N PRO A 164 0.19 2.86 -21.74
CA PRO A 164 -0.88 1.99 -22.22
C PRO A 164 -0.47 0.51 -22.27
N LEU A 165 0.83 0.27 -22.48
CA LEU A 165 1.48 -1.04 -22.57
C LEU A 165 1.38 -1.83 -21.25
N HIS A 166 1.22 -1.15 -20.10
CA HIS A 166 0.95 -1.83 -18.83
C HIS A 166 -0.43 -2.51 -18.82
N GLY A 167 -1.40 -2.04 -19.62
CA GLY A 167 -2.69 -2.70 -19.81
C GLY A 167 -2.55 -4.07 -20.46
N VAL A 168 -1.72 -4.19 -21.50
CA VAL A 168 -1.45 -5.46 -22.20
C VAL A 168 -0.94 -6.52 -21.22
N CYS A 169 0.10 -6.18 -20.45
CA CYS A 169 0.62 -7.07 -19.39
C CYS A 169 -0.40 -7.32 -18.26
N GLY A 170 -1.33 -6.40 -18.02
CA GLY A 170 -2.45 -6.57 -17.09
C GLY A 170 -3.44 -7.65 -17.56
N ALA A 171 -3.97 -7.52 -18.77
CA ALA A 171 -4.88 -8.50 -19.38
C ALA A 171 -4.26 -9.91 -19.43
N VAL A 172 -2.96 -9.99 -19.73
CA VAL A 172 -2.19 -11.24 -19.64
C VAL A 172 -2.22 -11.84 -18.22
N ARG A 173 -1.90 -11.06 -17.18
CA ARG A 173 -1.96 -11.54 -15.77
C ARG A 173 -3.37 -11.93 -15.32
N GLY A 174 -4.40 -11.37 -15.96
CA GLY A 174 -5.81 -11.69 -15.68
C GLY A 174 -6.38 -12.86 -16.47
N GLY A 175 -5.61 -13.48 -17.38
CA GLY A 175 -6.12 -14.50 -18.30
C GLY A 175 -7.18 -13.96 -19.29
N ARG A 176 -7.22 -12.64 -19.52
CA ARG A 176 -8.30 -11.97 -20.27
C ARG A 176 -8.00 -11.94 -21.77
N GLU A 177 -8.14 -13.09 -22.45
CA GLU A 177 -7.77 -13.24 -23.87
C GLU A 177 -8.45 -12.20 -24.80
N ASP A 178 -9.76 -11.98 -24.69
CA ASP A 178 -10.48 -11.03 -25.55
C ASP A 178 -10.02 -9.58 -25.32
N LEU A 179 -9.81 -9.22 -24.06
CA LEU A 179 -9.33 -7.88 -23.68
C LEU A 179 -7.87 -7.68 -24.08
N LEU A 180 -7.06 -8.74 -24.05
CA LEU A 180 -5.68 -8.74 -24.56
C LEU A 180 -5.65 -8.50 -26.06
N GLN A 181 -6.47 -9.21 -26.85
CA GLN A 181 -6.52 -9.02 -28.30
C GLN A 181 -6.98 -7.60 -28.66
N TRP A 182 -8.02 -7.08 -28.00
CA TRP A 182 -8.45 -5.70 -28.20
C TRP A 182 -7.37 -4.67 -27.78
N LEU A 183 -6.73 -4.83 -26.61
CA LEU A 183 -5.63 -3.95 -26.17
C LEU A 183 -4.43 -4.00 -27.11
N LEU A 184 -4.13 -5.16 -27.72
CA LEU A 184 -3.10 -5.25 -28.76
C LEU A 184 -3.52 -4.45 -30.00
N THR A 185 -4.76 -4.56 -30.47
CA THR A 185 -5.25 -3.76 -31.60
C THR A 185 -5.15 -2.26 -31.33
N GLU A 186 -5.71 -1.74 -30.23
CA GLU A 186 -5.69 -0.30 -29.93
C GLU A 186 -4.28 0.23 -29.72
N VAL A 187 -3.47 -0.44 -28.89
CA VAL A 187 -2.19 0.09 -28.45
C VAL A 187 -1.09 -0.08 -29.51
N CYS A 188 -1.21 -1.05 -30.41
CA CYS A 188 -0.27 -1.25 -31.52
C CYS A 188 -0.65 -0.47 -32.79
N SER A 189 -1.93 -0.16 -33.02
CA SER A 189 -2.34 0.70 -34.14
C SER A 189 -2.08 2.19 -33.87
N GLY A 190 -2.25 2.63 -32.62
CA GLY A 190 -2.14 4.04 -32.24
C GLY A 190 -0.73 4.60 -31.99
N ARG A 191 0.33 3.78 -32.06
CA ARG A 191 1.72 4.23 -31.83
C ARG A 191 2.73 3.52 -32.74
N ALA A 192 3.29 4.27 -33.68
CA ALA A 192 4.58 3.91 -34.28
C ALA A 192 5.68 3.83 -33.20
N ASN A 193 6.75 3.10 -33.52
CA ASN A 193 8.08 3.00 -32.88
C ASN A 193 8.36 4.02 -31.74
N ASP A 194 8.79 3.63 -30.54
CA ASP A 194 9.93 2.70 -30.31
C ASP A 194 9.70 1.59 -29.26
N GLY A 195 8.54 1.58 -28.58
CA GLY A 195 8.37 0.83 -27.32
C GLY A 195 8.39 -0.71 -27.42
N MET A 196 8.16 -1.30 -28.61
CA MET A 196 7.82 -2.72 -28.75
C MET A 196 8.91 -3.71 -28.28
N CYS A 197 10.18 -3.45 -28.57
CA CYS A 197 11.26 -4.43 -28.28
C CYS A 197 11.41 -4.75 -26.78
N VAL A 198 11.21 -3.76 -25.90
CA VAL A 198 11.35 -3.94 -24.44
C VAL A 198 10.23 -4.84 -23.89
N LEU A 199 9.12 -4.92 -24.61
CA LEU A 199 7.93 -5.69 -24.23
C LEU A 199 8.02 -7.16 -24.62
N CYS A 200 8.62 -7.52 -25.77
CA CYS A 200 8.54 -8.89 -26.30
C CYS A 200 8.86 -9.97 -25.26
N TRP A 201 9.96 -9.82 -24.51
CA TRP A 201 10.36 -10.80 -23.49
C TRP A 201 9.53 -10.72 -22.20
N SER A 202 9.07 -9.53 -21.79
CA SER A 202 8.33 -9.32 -20.55
C SER A 202 6.84 -9.69 -20.71
N LEU A 203 6.30 -9.46 -21.90
CA LEU A 203 5.01 -9.96 -22.38
C LEU A 203 5.03 -11.49 -22.49
N LEU A 204 6.06 -12.09 -23.11
CA LEU A 204 6.20 -13.56 -23.15
C LEU A 204 6.40 -14.18 -21.76
N ARG A 205 7.14 -13.52 -20.84
CA ARG A 205 7.25 -13.97 -19.44
C ARG A 205 5.88 -13.97 -18.76
N ALA A 206 5.09 -12.90 -18.93
CA ALA A 206 3.75 -12.83 -18.37
C ALA A 206 2.82 -13.88 -19.02
N ALA A 207 2.89 -14.07 -20.34
CA ALA A 207 2.07 -15.06 -21.04
C ALA A 207 2.39 -16.50 -20.60
N ALA A 208 3.68 -16.82 -20.41
CA ALA A 208 4.13 -18.10 -19.86
C ALA A 208 3.54 -18.34 -18.44
N GLY A 209 3.52 -17.30 -17.60
CA GLY A 209 2.96 -17.36 -16.25
C GLY A 209 1.43 -17.54 -16.19
N TYR A 210 0.67 -16.85 -17.03
CA TYR A 210 -0.76 -16.60 -16.78
C TYR A 210 -1.74 -16.99 -17.90
N LEU A 211 -1.30 -17.19 -19.15
CA LEU A 211 -2.17 -17.62 -20.25
C LEU A 211 -2.10 -19.14 -20.46
N SER A 212 -3.08 -19.76 -21.11
CA SER A 212 -2.96 -21.15 -21.57
C SER A 212 -1.81 -21.34 -22.56
N LEU A 213 -1.29 -22.56 -22.71
CA LEU A 213 -0.28 -22.91 -23.73
C LEU A 213 -0.78 -22.55 -25.14
N ALA A 214 -2.05 -22.81 -25.44
CA ALA A 214 -2.65 -22.47 -26.73
C ALA A 214 -2.75 -20.94 -26.96
N ALA A 215 -2.92 -20.13 -25.92
CA ALA A 215 -2.88 -18.67 -26.01
C ALA A 215 -1.45 -18.12 -26.08
N LEU A 216 -0.51 -18.71 -25.33
CA LEU A 216 0.91 -18.41 -25.41
C LEU A 216 1.47 -18.70 -26.81
N GLN A 217 1.10 -19.83 -27.41
CA GLN A 217 1.48 -20.20 -28.78
C GLN A 217 0.85 -19.26 -29.82
N ARG A 218 -0.44 -18.92 -29.70
CA ARG A 218 -1.10 -17.91 -30.56
C ARG A 218 -0.40 -16.55 -30.47
N LEU A 219 -0.11 -16.06 -29.25
CA LEU A 219 0.59 -14.79 -29.04
C LEU A 219 2.02 -14.83 -29.60
N TRP A 220 2.74 -15.94 -29.44
CA TRP A 220 4.08 -16.13 -30.01
C TRP A 220 4.06 -16.14 -31.54
N GLN A 221 3.05 -16.76 -32.16
CA GLN A 221 2.82 -16.71 -33.61
C GLN A 221 2.47 -15.28 -34.07
N GLN A 222 1.56 -14.57 -33.38
CA GLN A 222 1.19 -13.19 -33.69
C GLN A 222 2.42 -12.24 -33.63
N LEU A 223 3.28 -12.39 -32.62
CA LEU A 223 4.52 -11.62 -32.48
C LEU A 223 5.55 -11.90 -33.58
N ARG A 224 5.48 -13.06 -34.26
CA ARG A 224 6.32 -13.40 -35.43
C ARG A 224 5.68 -13.01 -36.77
N ALA A 225 4.35 -12.93 -36.85
CA ALA A 225 3.59 -12.71 -38.08
C ALA A 225 3.17 -11.26 -38.35
N GLY A 226 3.34 -10.34 -37.39
CA GLY A 226 2.96 -8.93 -37.55
C GLY A 226 3.75 -8.18 -38.64
N HIS A 227 3.30 -6.98 -39.02
CA HIS A 227 3.86 -6.22 -40.15
C HIS A 227 5.35 -5.83 -40.02
N HIS A 228 5.94 -5.90 -38.82
CA HIS A 228 7.39 -5.76 -38.58
C HIS A 228 8.11 -7.11 -38.42
N GLY A 229 7.59 -8.15 -39.07
CA GLY A 229 7.90 -9.56 -38.78
C GLY A 229 9.38 -9.90 -38.81
N SER A 230 10.16 -9.36 -39.75
CA SER A 230 11.61 -9.58 -39.83
C SER A 230 12.37 -9.09 -38.60
N GLU A 231 12.06 -7.88 -38.12
CA GLU A 231 12.76 -7.25 -37.00
C GLU A 231 12.33 -7.84 -35.65
N LEU A 232 11.03 -8.11 -35.47
CA LEU A 232 10.53 -8.78 -34.27
C LEU A 232 11.04 -10.23 -34.19
N GLN A 233 11.07 -10.95 -35.31
CA GLN A 233 11.69 -12.28 -35.41
C GLN A 233 13.18 -12.23 -35.02
N GLN A 234 13.95 -11.31 -35.59
CA GLN A 234 15.37 -11.15 -35.28
C GLN A 234 15.61 -10.81 -33.80
N ARG A 235 14.80 -9.91 -33.21
CA ARG A 235 14.86 -9.55 -31.78
C ARG A 235 14.42 -10.70 -30.85
N LEU A 236 13.49 -11.56 -31.29
CA LEU A 236 13.10 -12.78 -30.57
C LEU A 236 14.20 -13.85 -30.59
N ASP A 237 14.88 -14.04 -31.72
CA ASP A 237 15.98 -15.00 -31.82
C ASP A 237 17.21 -14.50 -31.04
N GLN A 238 17.47 -13.17 -31.05
CA GLN A 238 18.48 -12.50 -30.24
C GLN A 238 18.13 -12.39 -28.73
N LEU A 239 17.07 -13.03 -28.24
CA LEU A 239 16.76 -13.03 -26.80
C LEU A 239 17.92 -13.63 -25.98
N LYS A 240 18.55 -12.75 -25.19
CA LYS A 240 19.59 -13.08 -24.20
C LYS A 240 19.17 -14.29 -23.36
N GLN A 241 20.13 -15.16 -23.04
CA GLN A 241 19.90 -16.39 -22.26
C GLN A 241 19.13 -16.11 -20.95
N ALA A 242 19.44 -15.03 -20.25
CA ALA A 242 18.70 -14.60 -19.04
C ALA A 242 17.21 -14.32 -19.30
N HIS A 243 16.83 -13.77 -20.46
CA HIS A 243 15.42 -13.57 -20.82
C HIS A 243 14.74 -14.91 -21.13
N ARG A 244 15.43 -15.84 -21.79
CA ARG A 244 14.91 -17.20 -22.03
C ARG A 244 14.69 -17.95 -20.71
N SER A 245 15.68 -17.92 -19.80
CA SER A 245 15.55 -18.46 -18.43
C SER A 245 14.37 -17.84 -17.68
N SER A 246 14.21 -16.51 -17.76
CA SER A 246 13.11 -15.74 -17.14
C SER A 246 11.71 -16.17 -17.63
N ILE A 247 11.56 -16.45 -18.92
CA ILE A 247 10.30 -16.91 -19.53
C ILE A 247 10.01 -18.37 -19.13
N LEU A 248 11.01 -19.25 -19.16
CA LEU A 248 10.84 -20.65 -18.76
C LEU A 248 10.57 -20.78 -17.25
N ALA A 249 11.20 -19.95 -16.41
CA ALA A 249 10.90 -19.89 -14.98
C ALA A 249 9.44 -19.49 -14.72
N ALA A 250 8.91 -18.53 -15.48
CA ALA A 250 7.49 -18.15 -15.40
C ALA A 250 6.55 -19.25 -15.90
N ALA A 251 6.96 -20.09 -16.86
CA ALA A 251 6.19 -21.29 -17.25
C ALA A 251 6.17 -22.33 -16.12
N ALA A 252 7.31 -22.61 -15.48
CA ALA A 252 7.41 -23.55 -14.36
C ALA A 252 6.59 -23.08 -13.14
N SER A 253 6.52 -21.78 -12.90
CA SER A 253 5.74 -21.16 -11.83
C SER A 253 4.28 -20.83 -12.21
N SER A 254 3.78 -21.35 -13.33
CA SER A 254 2.52 -20.87 -13.91
C SER A 254 1.27 -21.23 -13.09
N THR A 255 0.26 -20.35 -13.16
CA THR A 255 -1.05 -20.50 -12.52
C THR A 255 -2.04 -21.38 -13.29
N THR A 256 -1.71 -21.82 -14.51
CA THR A 256 -2.57 -22.69 -15.33
C THR A 256 -2.15 -24.16 -15.23
N PRO A 257 -3.08 -25.13 -15.37
CA PRO A 257 -2.77 -26.56 -15.18
C PRO A 257 -1.83 -27.14 -16.24
N ASP A 258 -1.73 -26.51 -17.41
CA ASP A 258 -0.87 -26.91 -18.54
C ASP A 258 0.60 -26.46 -18.41
N TRP A 259 1.03 -26.05 -17.21
CA TRP A 259 2.38 -25.54 -16.93
C TRP A 259 3.51 -26.49 -17.34
N GLN A 260 3.32 -27.82 -17.19
CA GLN A 260 4.28 -28.83 -17.63
C GLN A 260 4.49 -28.77 -19.15
N ALA A 261 3.40 -28.78 -19.92
CA ALA A 261 3.43 -28.72 -21.38
C ALA A 261 4.02 -27.40 -21.90
N LYS A 262 3.88 -26.28 -21.15
CA LYS A 262 4.60 -25.03 -21.45
C LYS A 262 6.10 -25.15 -21.27
N VAL A 263 6.56 -25.78 -20.17
CA VAL A 263 7.99 -25.99 -19.94
C VAL A 263 8.57 -26.91 -21.02
N GLU A 264 7.88 -28.00 -21.38
CA GLU A 264 8.32 -28.91 -22.46
C GLU A 264 8.32 -28.23 -23.84
N TRP A 265 7.33 -27.39 -24.14
CA TRP A 265 7.32 -26.59 -25.37
C TRP A 265 8.50 -25.59 -25.42
N LEU A 266 8.83 -24.94 -24.31
CA LEU A 266 9.99 -24.04 -24.22
C LEU A 266 11.33 -24.80 -24.25
N GLU A 267 11.44 -25.98 -23.62
CA GLU A 267 12.59 -26.88 -23.78
C GLU A 267 12.79 -27.23 -25.27
N GLY A 268 11.72 -27.55 -26.00
CA GLY A 268 11.74 -27.81 -27.45
C GLY A 268 12.16 -26.60 -28.31
N LEU A 269 11.97 -25.38 -27.82
CA LEU A 269 12.49 -24.13 -28.41
C LEU A 269 13.93 -23.80 -27.96
N GLY A 270 14.61 -24.71 -27.26
CA GLY A 270 15.99 -24.52 -26.79
C GLY A 270 16.13 -23.51 -25.65
N TYR A 271 15.11 -23.40 -24.78
CA TYR A 271 15.19 -22.57 -23.58
C TYR A 271 15.95 -23.33 -22.48
N PRO A 272 16.87 -22.68 -21.74
CA PRO A 272 17.81 -23.38 -20.87
C PRO A 272 17.16 -23.84 -19.56
N ARG A 273 17.47 -25.08 -19.14
CA ARG A 273 17.20 -25.55 -17.78
C ARG A 273 18.09 -24.78 -16.80
N THR A 274 17.49 -24.03 -15.87
CA THR A 274 18.21 -23.13 -14.95
C THR A 274 17.57 -23.13 -13.57
N ALA A 275 18.34 -22.75 -12.55
CA ALA A 275 17.86 -22.72 -11.17
C ALA A 275 16.63 -21.83 -10.96
N TRP A 276 16.51 -20.77 -11.76
CA TRP A 276 15.38 -19.84 -11.71
C TRP A 276 14.01 -20.53 -11.87
N ALA A 277 13.95 -21.66 -12.60
CA ALA A 277 12.72 -22.44 -12.72
C ALA A 277 12.34 -23.15 -11.42
N CYS A 278 13.31 -23.67 -10.65
CA CYS A 278 13.08 -24.22 -9.33
C CYS A 278 12.82 -23.12 -8.29
N GLU A 279 13.54 -22.01 -8.38
CA GLU A 279 13.33 -20.84 -7.52
C GLU A 279 11.90 -20.32 -7.67
N SER A 280 11.45 -19.99 -8.89
CA SER A 280 10.06 -19.54 -9.09
C SER A 280 9.00 -20.64 -8.93
N ALA A 281 9.34 -21.94 -9.03
CA ALA A 281 8.42 -23.01 -8.62
C ALA A 281 8.22 -23.05 -7.08
N ALA A 282 9.27 -22.79 -6.30
CA ALA A 282 9.17 -22.65 -4.84
C ALA A 282 8.41 -21.39 -4.39
N GLU A 283 8.39 -20.35 -5.24
CA GLU A 283 7.61 -19.11 -5.05
C GLU A 283 6.10 -19.29 -5.33
N ALA A 284 5.69 -20.37 -6.02
CA ALA A 284 4.41 -20.44 -6.72
C ALA A 284 3.27 -21.16 -5.98
N GLY A 285 2.53 -20.39 -5.17
CA GLY A 285 1.18 -20.76 -4.70
C GLY A 285 1.15 -21.85 -3.63
N ASP A 286 0.00 -22.51 -3.51
CA ASP A 286 -0.29 -23.46 -2.43
C ASP A 286 0.73 -24.60 -2.35
N GLY A 287 1.17 -24.92 -1.13
CA GLY A 287 2.40 -25.67 -0.88
C GLY A 287 2.52 -27.00 -1.62
N ASP A 288 1.45 -27.79 -1.63
CA ASP A 288 1.40 -29.11 -2.26
C ASP A 288 1.65 -29.02 -3.79
N ALA A 289 1.17 -27.95 -4.43
CA ALA A 289 1.40 -27.70 -5.85
C ALA A 289 2.84 -27.21 -6.12
N ALA A 290 3.50 -26.58 -5.15
CA ALA A 290 4.92 -26.21 -5.26
C ALA A 290 5.84 -27.43 -5.06
N GLU A 291 5.54 -28.33 -4.13
CA GLU A 291 6.27 -29.61 -4.02
C GLU A 291 6.13 -30.44 -5.30
N ALA A 292 4.92 -30.63 -5.83
CA ALA A 292 4.70 -31.38 -7.07
C ALA A 292 5.47 -30.79 -8.27
N ARG A 293 5.54 -29.46 -8.40
CA ARG A 293 6.38 -28.78 -9.41
C ARG A 293 7.86 -29.10 -9.23
N LEU A 294 8.37 -29.00 -8.00
CA LEU A 294 9.79 -29.22 -7.69
C LEU A 294 10.20 -30.70 -7.85
N GLN A 295 9.32 -31.65 -7.52
CA GLN A 295 9.50 -33.07 -7.80
C GLN A 295 9.65 -33.34 -9.31
N TRP A 296 8.76 -32.77 -10.14
CA TRP A 296 8.81 -32.92 -11.60
C TRP A 296 10.05 -32.27 -12.23
N LEU A 297 10.41 -31.05 -11.81
CA LEU A 297 11.62 -30.36 -12.26
C LEU A 297 12.89 -31.13 -11.91
N ARG A 298 12.95 -31.76 -10.72
CA ARG A 298 14.04 -32.67 -10.32
C ARG A 298 14.17 -33.84 -11.30
N GLY A 299 13.05 -34.45 -11.69
CA GLY A 299 13.01 -35.56 -12.64
C GLY A 299 13.57 -35.20 -14.03
N ARG A 300 13.50 -33.92 -14.43
CA ARG A 300 14.09 -33.41 -15.68
C ARG A 300 15.51 -32.84 -15.54
N GLY A 301 16.14 -33.01 -14.38
CA GLY A 301 17.52 -32.57 -14.13
C GLY A 301 17.70 -31.06 -14.00
N TYR A 302 16.67 -30.32 -13.58
CA TYR A 302 16.84 -28.91 -13.23
C TYR A 302 17.71 -28.75 -11.96
N PRO A 303 18.70 -27.84 -11.95
CA PRO A 303 19.40 -27.49 -10.72
C PRO A 303 18.47 -26.68 -9.80
N PHE A 304 18.65 -26.79 -8.48
CA PHE A 304 17.80 -26.07 -7.51
C PHE A 304 18.30 -24.66 -7.15
N GLY A 305 19.61 -24.38 -7.23
CA GLY A 305 20.20 -23.09 -6.87
C GLY A 305 19.77 -22.61 -5.48
N THR A 306 19.19 -21.40 -5.41
CA THR A 306 18.71 -20.78 -4.16
C THR A 306 17.22 -21.00 -3.90
N ALA A 307 16.60 -22.04 -4.51
CA ALA A 307 15.17 -22.32 -4.35
C ALA A 307 14.74 -22.51 -2.88
N ALA A 308 15.64 -23.00 -2.01
CA ALA A 308 15.36 -23.10 -0.57
C ALA A 308 15.24 -21.72 0.08
N ASP A 309 16.04 -20.74 -0.33
CA ASP A 309 15.95 -19.36 0.14
C ASP A 309 14.72 -18.62 -0.43
N SER A 310 14.30 -18.93 -1.66
CA SER A 310 12.99 -18.46 -2.18
C SER A 310 11.83 -19.08 -1.41
N ALA A 311 11.86 -20.39 -1.12
CA ALA A 311 10.84 -21.05 -0.29
C ALA A 311 10.75 -20.40 1.11
N VAL A 312 11.90 -20.05 1.71
CA VAL A 312 11.95 -19.30 2.97
C VAL A 312 11.30 -17.91 2.81
N PHE A 313 11.79 -17.11 1.86
CA PHE A 313 11.36 -15.71 1.69
C PHE A 313 9.86 -15.57 1.36
N PHE A 314 9.27 -16.55 0.68
CA PHE A 314 7.85 -16.58 0.32
C PHE A 314 6.96 -17.36 1.29
N GLY A 315 7.52 -17.97 2.35
CA GLY A 315 6.74 -18.68 3.37
C GLY A 315 6.22 -20.06 2.93
N ASN A 316 6.80 -20.65 1.87
CA ASN A 316 6.34 -21.91 1.30
C ASN A 316 6.94 -23.12 2.04
N LEU A 317 6.26 -23.54 3.12
CA LEU A 317 6.73 -24.62 4.00
C LEU A 317 6.84 -25.98 3.30
N ALA A 318 5.93 -26.33 2.38
CA ALA A 318 5.97 -27.61 1.67
C ALA A 318 7.16 -27.68 0.69
N ALA A 319 7.34 -26.62 -0.12
CA ALA A 319 8.52 -26.49 -0.97
C ALA A 319 9.83 -26.56 -0.16
N LEU A 320 9.88 -25.90 1.00
CA LEU A 320 11.07 -25.91 1.86
C LEU A 320 11.35 -27.30 2.47
N ARG A 321 10.32 -28.04 2.90
CA ARG A 321 10.44 -29.43 3.36
C ARG A 321 10.97 -30.33 2.25
N PHE A 322 10.34 -30.32 1.07
CA PHE A 322 10.82 -31.07 -0.09
C PHE A 322 12.31 -30.77 -0.37
N LEU A 323 12.69 -29.49 -0.40
CA LEU A 323 14.05 -29.06 -0.71
C LEU A 323 15.07 -29.54 0.34
N VAL A 324 14.79 -29.37 1.63
CA VAL A 324 15.72 -29.73 2.71
C VAL A 324 15.76 -31.24 2.97
N GLU A 325 14.60 -31.90 3.02
CA GLU A 325 14.45 -33.31 3.40
C GLU A 325 14.76 -34.24 2.23
N GLN A 326 14.12 -34.02 1.07
CA GLN A 326 14.18 -34.95 -0.06
C GLN A 326 15.26 -34.57 -1.09
N ALA A 327 15.44 -33.28 -1.38
CA ALA A 327 16.44 -32.80 -2.34
C ALA A 327 17.81 -32.46 -1.71
N ARG A 328 17.89 -32.40 -0.37
CA ARG A 328 19.09 -32.06 0.42
C ARG A 328 19.66 -30.66 0.15
N VAL A 329 18.85 -29.76 -0.40
CA VAL A 329 19.17 -28.34 -0.63
C VAL A 329 18.87 -27.57 0.66
N ARG A 330 19.91 -27.05 1.31
CA ARG A 330 19.77 -26.18 2.49
C ARG A 330 19.74 -24.71 2.06
N PRO A 331 18.94 -23.84 2.71
CA PRO A 331 19.01 -22.40 2.50
C PRO A 331 20.36 -21.84 3.01
N THR A 332 20.79 -20.72 2.46
CA THR A 332 22.08 -20.06 2.75
C THR A 332 22.22 -19.56 4.18
N GLY A 333 21.11 -19.27 4.86
CA GLY A 333 21.12 -18.66 6.19
C GLY A 333 21.34 -17.14 6.18
N ASP A 334 21.06 -16.46 5.06
CA ASP A 334 21.06 -15.00 5.00
C ASP A 334 20.05 -14.39 6.00
N GLN A 335 20.57 -13.63 6.97
CA GLN A 335 19.75 -13.02 8.02
C GLN A 335 18.97 -11.78 7.53
N LEU A 336 19.31 -11.19 6.37
CA LEU A 336 18.46 -10.18 5.72
C LEU A 336 17.16 -10.84 5.21
N ARG A 337 17.28 -11.97 4.50
CA ARG A 337 16.14 -12.83 4.13
C ARG A 337 15.33 -13.29 5.34
N VAL A 338 15.96 -13.72 6.44
CA VAL A 338 15.24 -14.06 7.69
C VAL A 338 14.45 -12.86 8.25
N THR A 339 15.06 -11.67 8.28
CA THR A 339 14.42 -10.45 8.79
C THR A 339 13.19 -10.06 7.95
N GLU A 340 13.29 -10.10 6.62
CA GLU A 340 12.15 -9.77 5.75
C GLU A 340 11.09 -10.90 5.76
N THR A 341 11.49 -12.17 5.90
CA THR A 341 10.55 -13.31 6.10
C THR A 341 9.71 -13.12 7.36
N ALA A 342 10.32 -12.63 8.45
CA ALA A 342 9.62 -12.28 9.67
C ALA A 342 8.73 -11.04 9.51
N ARG A 343 9.18 -10.02 8.76
CA ARG A 343 8.39 -8.84 8.40
C ARG A 343 7.13 -9.19 7.59
N ARG A 344 7.21 -10.21 6.76
CA ARG A 344 6.07 -10.76 5.98
C ARG A 344 5.16 -11.69 6.79
N GLY A 345 5.49 -12.00 8.04
CA GLY A 345 4.65 -12.78 8.96
C GLY A 345 4.76 -14.30 8.81
N HIS A 346 5.78 -14.82 8.12
CA HIS A 346 5.90 -16.25 7.77
C HIS A 346 6.38 -17.15 8.93
N LEU A 347 5.65 -17.13 10.06
CA LEU A 347 5.98 -17.84 11.31
C LEU A 347 6.29 -19.33 11.12
N ALA A 348 5.43 -20.08 10.42
CA ALA A 348 5.54 -21.53 10.31
C ALA A 348 6.84 -22.01 9.61
N VAL A 349 7.35 -21.22 8.67
CA VAL A 349 8.62 -21.49 7.98
C VAL A 349 9.81 -21.18 8.89
N LEU A 350 9.78 -20.08 9.63
CA LEU A 350 10.83 -19.73 10.59
C LEU A 350 10.92 -20.75 11.74
N GLN A 351 9.77 -21.22 12.23
CA GLN A 351 9.67 -22.32 13.20
C GLN A 351 10.28 -23.61 12.65
N TYR A 352 9.98 -23.97 11.40
CA TYR A 352 10.57 -25.15 10.76
C TYR A 352 12.09 -25.03 10.59
N LEU A 353 12.62 -23.86 10.18
CA LEU A 353 14.06 -23.65 10.10
C LEU A 353 14.74 -23.86 11.46
N HIS A 354 14.20 -23.25 12.52
CA HIS A 354 14.73 -23.40 13.88
C HIS A 354 14.67 -24.86 14.36
N ALA A 355 13.53 -25.54 14.21
CA ALA A 355 13.36 -26.95 14.57
C ALA A 355 14.26 -27.90 13.76
N SER A 356 14.64 -27.52 12.53
CA SER A 356 15.58 -28.26 11.67
C SER A 356 17.06 -28.01 12.00
N GLY A 357 17.37 -27.18 13.02
CA GLY A 357 18.74 -26.77 13.33
C GLY A 357 19.38 -25.89 12.25
N LEU A 358 18.57 -25.20 11.43
CA LEU A 358 19.04 -24.26 10.41
C LEU A 358 19.20 -22.85 11.01
N PRO A 359 20.12 -22.01 10.49
CA PRO A 359 20.51 -20.74 11.13
C PRO A 359 19.39 -19.68 11.10
N VAL A 360 18.69 -19.54 12.24
CA VAL A 360 17.70 -18.50 12.51
C VAL A 360 18.20 -17.62 13.65
N ASN A 361 18.52 -16.35 13.38
CA ASN A 361 18.84 -15.40 14.43
C ASN A 361 17.55 -14.82 15.06
N GLY A 362 17.34 -15.04 16.36
CA GLY A 362 16.14 -14.58 17.06
C GLY A 362 15.94 -13.06 17.02
N ARG A 363 17.01 -12.26 17.08
CA ARG A 363 16.92 -10.79 16.94
C ARG A 363 16.47 -10.39 15.54
N SER A 364 17.00 -11.00 14.48
CA SER A 364 16.56 -10.75 13.10
C SER A 364 15.07 -11.07 12.91
N VAL A 365 14.60 -12.18 13.49
CA VAL A 365 13.17 -12.53 13.52
C VAL A 365 12.35 -11.47 14.28
N GLY A 366 12.77 -11.12 15.50
CA GLY A 366 12.08 -10.14 16.34
C GLY A 366 12.00 -8.77 15.69
N GLU A 367 13.10 -8.23 15.20
CA GLU A 367 13.15 -6.92 14.54
C GLU A 367 12.21 -6.83 13.32
N GLY A 368 12.23 -7.87 12.46
CA GLY A 368 11.37 -7.94 11.29
C GLY A 368 9.89 -7.99 11.67
N ALA A 369 9.54 -8.89 12.59
CA ALA A 369 8.18 -9.02 13.11
C ALA A 369 7.67 -7.74 13.79
N ALA A 370 8.51 -7.08 14.59
CA ALA A 370 8.12 -5.88 15.33
C ALA A 370 7.87 -4.69 14.41
N ARG A 371 8.71 -4.47 13.38
CA ARG A 371 8.47 -3.43 12.35
C ARG A 371 7.16 -3.61 11.58
N ALA A 372 6.61 -4.82 11.56
CA ALA A 372 5.35 -5.16 10.91
C ALA A 372 4.16 -5.33 11.88
N GLY A 373 4.40 -5.27 13.20
CA GLY A 373 3.35 -5.43 14.22
C GLY A 373 2.90 -6.88 14.49
N HIS A 374 3.66 -7.88 14.02
CA HIS A 374 3.29 -9.32 14.11
C HIS A 374 3.50 -9.88 15.52
N LEU A 375 2.61 -9.55 16.46
CA LEU A 375 2.71 -9.92 17.87
C LEU A 375 3.04 -11.41 18.11
N PRO A 376 2.34 -12.42 17.51
CA PRO A 376 2.68 -13.83 17.75
C PRO A 376 4.10 -14.23 17.33
N LEU A 377 4.65 -13.55 16.32
CA LEU A 377 6.00 -13.79 15.78
C LEU A 377 7.06 -13.11 16.67
N VAL A 378 6.73 -11.95 17.26
CA VAL A 378 7.55 -11.32 18.32
C VAL A 378 7.53 -12.14 19.61
N THR A 379 6.36 -12.64 20.02
CA THR A 379 6.21 -13.54 21.18
C THR A 379 7.09 -14.78 21.02
N TRP A 380 7.05 -15.43 19.85
CA TRP A 380 7.94 -16.57 19.57
C TRP A 380 9.43 -16.19 19.57
N ALA A 381 9.81 -14.99 19.11
CA ALA A 381 11.19 -14.53 19.17
C ALA A 381 11.70 -14.29 20.60
N VAL A 382 10.89 -13.65 21.45
CA VAL A 382 11.27 -13.35 22.85
C VAL A 382 11.22 -14.61 23.71
N GLU A 383 10.11 -15.36 23.67
CA GLU A 383 9.83 -16.45 24.61
C GLU A 383 10.30 -17.82 24.09
N GLY A 384 10.35 -18.01 22.77
CA GLY A 384 10.80 -19.26 22.13
C GLY A 384 12.26 -19.24 21.65
N LEU A 385 12.77 -18.09 21.19
CA LEU A 385 14.17 -17.93 20.75
C LEU A 385 15.05 -17.19 21.78
N GLY A 386 14.52 -16.85 22.96
CA GLY A 386 15.27 -16.31 24.09
C GLY A 386 15.80 -14.88 23.92
N VAL A 387 15.21 -14.07 23.04
CA VAL A 387 15.67 -12.71 22.75
C VAL A 387 15.39 -11.78 23.93
N ALA A 388 16.46 -11.23 24.54
CA ALA A 388 16.38 -10.47 25.78
C ALA A 388 16.62 -8.96 25.62
N PRO A 389 16.11 -8.10 26.53
CA PRO A 389 16.34 -6.65 26.48
C PRO A 389 17.81 -6.20 26.62
N ALA A 390 18.69 -7.05 27.18
CA ALA A 390 20.05 -6.69 27.58
C ALA A 390 21.06 -6.62 26.42
N ASP A 391 20.74 -7.16 25.23
CA ASP A 391 21.69 -7.51 24.17
C ASP A 391 22.24 -6.31 23.34
N GLY A 392 22.32 -5.11 23.93
CA GLY A 392 23.19 -4.01 23.47
C GLY A 392 22.92 -3.36 22.11
N ALA A 393 21.77 -3.58 21.47
CA ALA A 393 21.41 -2.97 20.19
C ALA A 393 20.02 -2.33 20.22
N ALA A 394 19.60 -1.72 19.09
CA ALA A 394 18.35 -0.98 18.98
C ALA A 394 17.15 -1.77 19.53
N SER A 395 16.40 -1.15 20.44
CA SER A 395 15.35 -1.83 21.19
C SER A 395 14.30 -2.45 20.26
N LEU A 396 13.81 -3.63 20.63
CA LEU A 396 12.70 -4.27 19.94
C LEU A 396 11.43 -3.39 19.99
N LEU A 397 11.32 -2.55 21.04
CA LEU A 397 10.27 -1.55 21.19
C LEU A 397 10.42 -0.36 20.20
N ASP A 398 11.66 0.07 19.87
CA ASP A 398 11.89 1.04 18.79
C ASP A 398 11.44 0.48 17.44
N CYS A 399 11.56 -0.83 17.23
CA CYS A 399 11.08 -1.50 16.03
C CYS A 399 9.55 -1.63 16.03
N ALA A 400 8.94 -1.99 17.16
CA ALA A 400 7.48 -2.05 17.32
C ALA A 400 6.82 -0.70 17.04
N ALA A 401 7.44 0.41 17.47
CA ALA A 401 6.97 1.76 17.17
C ALA A 401 6.84 2.07 15.67
N GLU A 402 7.59 1.40 14.78
CA GLU A 402 7.44 1.59 13.31
C GLU A 402 6.10 1.03 12.78
N SER A 403 5.53 0.03 13.46
CA SER A 403 4.23 -0.54 13.10
C SER A 403 3.03 0.29 13.59
N GLY A 404 3.20 1.09 14.64
CA GLY A 404 2.12 1.78 15.34
C GLY A 404 1.19 0.85 16.15
N ASN A 405 1.51 -0.44 16.30
CA ASN A 405 0.73 -1.40 17.08
C ASN A 405 0.96 -1.19 18.59
N LEU A 406 0.02 -0.48 19.25
CA LEU A 406 0.06 -0.22 20.69
C LEU A 406 0.08 -1.49 21.55
N GLU A 407 -0.66 -2.54 21.18
CA GLU A 407 -0.71 -3.81 21.94
C GLU A 407 0.68 -4.46 22.00
N LEU A 408 1.41 -4.45 20.88
CA LEU A 408 2.78 -4.93 20.81
C LEU A 408 3.74 -4.02 21.61
N MET A 409 3.53 -2.70 21.58
CA MET A 409 4.37 -1.73 22.29
C MET A 409 4.21 -1.86 23.82
N THR A 410 2.99 -2.04 24.34
CA THR A 410 2.76 -2.35 25.75
C THR A 410 3.32 -3.71 26.12
N TRP A 411 3.02 -4.76 25.36
CA TRP A 411 3.48 -6.14 25.64
C TRP A 411 5.00 -6.27 25.76
N LEU A 412 5.75 -5.49 24.97
CA LEU A 412 7.21 -5.37 25.07
C LEU A 412 7.65 -4.53 26.28
N HIS A 413 7.04 -3.36 26.49
CA HIS A 413 7.37 -2.48 27.60
C HIS A 413 7.17 -3.15 28.97
N ASP A 414 6.07 -3.88 29.13
CA ASP A 414 5.72 -4.64 30.34
C ASP A 414 6.71 -5.81 30.60
N ARG A 415 7.46 -6.23 29.57
CA ARG A 415 8.58 -7.20 29.64
C ARG A 415 9.95 -6.53 29.82
N GLY A 416 9.98 -5.25 30.19
CA GLY A 416 11.22 -4.52 30.49
C GLY A 416 12.01 -4.06 29.26
N TRP A 417 11.42 -4.06 28.06
CA TRP A 417 12.07 -3.47 26.89
C TRP A 417 12.11 -1.95 27.02
N ALA A 418 13.31 -1.40 27.18
CA ALA A 418 13.53 0.04 27.31
C ALA A 418 13.21 0.81 26.02
N LEU A 419 12.78 2.06 26.17
CA LEU A 419 12.57 2.99 25.06
C LEU A 419 13.91 3.56 24.58
N GLY A 420 14.27 3.28 23.33
CA GLY A 420 15.46 3.79 22.68
C GLY A 420 15.23 5.11 21.92
N PRO A 421 16.32 5.75 21.47
CA PRO A 421 16.27 7.06 20.81
C PRO A 421 15.64 7.02 19.41
N ARG A 422 15.35 5.85 18.83
CA ARG A 422 14.67 5.73 17.54
C ARG A 422 13.16 5.51 17.68
N ALA A 423 12.66 5.17 18.86
CA ALA A 423 11.23 4.89 19.09
C ALA A 423 10.33 6.03 18.60
N ILE A 424 10.60 7.28 18.99
CA ILE A 424 9.81 8.44 18.55
C ILE A 424 9.89 8.69 17.03
N THR A 425 11.05 8.44 16.42
CA THR A 425 11.26 8.58 14.97
C THR A 425 10.46 7.53 14.20
N ASN A 426 10.40 6.31 14.74
CA ASN A 426 9.68 5.19 14.14
C ASN A 426 8.16 5.31 14.37
N GLY A 427 7.73 5.72 15.57
CA GLY A 427 6.35 6.13 15.86
C GLY A 427 5.86 7.19 14.87
N ALA A 428 6.68 8.20 14.57
CA ALA A 428 6.35 9.22 13.59
C ALA A 428 6.14 8.65 12.17
N LYS A 429 7.01 7.73 11.71
CA LYS A 429 6.81 7.02 10.43
C LYS A 429 5.50 6.23 10.37
N SER A 430 5.09 5.64 11.50
CA SER A 430 3.88 4.81 11.56
C SER A 430 2.62 5.61 11.24
N GLY A 431 2.59 6.90 11.59
CA GLY A 431 1.40 7.76 11.46
C GLY A 431 0.26 7.41 12.43
N CYS A 432 0.46 6.49 13.37
CA CYS A 432 -0.46 6.25 14.48
C CYS A 432 -0.22 7.33 15.56
N GLU A 433 -1.27 8.06 15.93
CA GLU A 433 -1.18 9.16 16.90
C GLU A 433 -1.13 8.65 18.32
N GLU A 434 -1.92 7.63 18.64
CA GLU A 434 -1.98 7.07 19.99
C GLU A 434 -0.67 6.34 20.34
N ALA A 435 0.01 5.76 19.33
CA ALA A 435 1.38 5.26 19.47
C ALA A 435 2.41 6.38 19.73
N LEU A 436 2.23 7.57 19.16
CA LEU A 436 3.09 8.73 19.43
C LEU A 436 2.83 9.34 20.81
N GLU A 437 1.57 9.47 21.20
CA GLU A 437 1.15 9.97 22.52
C GLU A 437 1.70 9.05 23.61
N TRP A 438 1.48 7.74 23.49
CA TRP A 438 1.99 6.71 24.41
C TRP A 438 3.52 6.76 24.60
N LEU A 439 4.28 7.11 23.54
CA LEU A 439 5.74 7.29 23.59
C LEU A 439 6.13 8.58 24.33
N VAL A 440 5.43 9.69 24.08
CA VAL A 440 5.71 10.99 24.71
C VAL A 440 5.33 10.97 26.20
N GLU A 441 4.20 10.35 26.56
CA GLU A 441 3.80 10.08 27.95
C GLU A 441 4.88 9.33 28.75
N ARG A 442 5.62 8.42 28.07
CA ARG A 442 6.71 7.62 28.66
C ARG A 442 8.08 8.28 28.55
N GLY A 443 8.11 9.58 28.23
CA GLY A 443 9.32 10.39 28.27
C GLY A 443 10.28 10.19 27.10
N CYS A 444 9.85 9.63 25.95
CA CYS A 444 10.69 9.62 24.76
C CYS A 444 11.08 11.06 24.37
N PRO A 445 12.38 11.40 24.32
CA PRO A 445 12.81 12.73 23.91
C PRO A 445 12.49 12.94 22.43
N PHE A 446 11.98 14.11 22.06
CA PHE A 446 11.68 14.48 20.67
C PHE A 446 12.84 15.33 20.08
N PRO A 447 13.83 14.74 19.39
CA PRO A 447 14.96 15.50 18.88
C PRO A 447 14.57 16.34 17.65
N VAL A 448 15.22 17.49 17.46
CA VAL A 448 14.93 18.47 16.40
C VAL A 448 14.90 17.86 14.99
N GLY A 449 15.70 16.82 14.73
CA GLY A 449 15.70 16.10 13.44
C GLY A 449 14.37 15.39 13.12
N VAL A 450 13.56 15.02 14.12
CA VAL A 450 12.23 14.42 13.89
C VAL A 450 11.27 15.47 13.33
N ALA A 451 11.32 16.73 13.77
CA ALA A 451 10.52 17.80 13.18
C ALA A 451 10.83 17.98 11.67
N VAL A 452 12.10 17.83 11.27
CA VAL A 452 12.52 17.90 9.86
C VAL A 452 11.98 16.71 9.06
N LEU A 453 12.09 15.49 9.58
CA LEU A 453 11.51 14.28 8.96
C LEU A 453 9.98 14.36 8.83
N VAL A 454 9.31 14.84 9.88
CA VAL A 454 7.87 15.04 9.93
C VAL A 454 7.40 16.02 8.84
N CYS A 455 8.12 17.12 8.63
CA CYS A 455 7.85 18.05 7.53
C CYS A 455 8.09 17.42 6.14
N HIS A 456 9.15 16.63 5.95
CA HIS A 456 9.48 16.00 4.66
C HIS A 456 8.52 14.87 4.26
N HIS A 457 7.91 14.18 5.21
CA HIS A 457 7.02 13.05 4.94
C HIS A 457 5.52 13.38 5.10
N HIS A 458 5.18 14.67 5.27
CA HIS A 458 3.82 15.19 5.49
C HIS A 458 3.12 14.59 6.72
N MET A 459 3.86 14.33 7.81
CA MET A 459 3.38 13.61 8.99
C MET A 459 2.73 14.57 10.00
N TYR A 460 1.78 15.38 9.55
CA TYR A 460 1.18 16.49 10.31
C TYR A 460 0.61 16.09 11.68
N ASP A 461 0.16 14.84 11.80
CA ASP A 461 -0.33 14.25 13.04
C ASP A 461 0.75 14.23 14.14
N ALA A 462 2.02 13.99 13.79
CA ALA A 462 3.13 14.08 14.73
C ALA A 462 3.44 15.53 15.16
N LEU A 463 3.09 16.54 14.34
CA LEU A 463 3.13 17.95 14.77
C LEU A 463 1.97 18.28 15.71
N ARG A 464 0.77 17.70 15.51
CA ARG A 464 -0.36 17.84 16.44
C ARG A 464 0.02 17.30 17.82
N VAL A 465 0.47 16.05 17.89
CA VAL A 465 0.87 15.41 19.16
C VAL A 465 2.01 16.19 19.84
N ALA A 466 3.07 16.55 19.09
CA ALA A 466 4.19 17.32 19.65
C ALA A 466 3.77 18.72 20.14
N HIS A 467 2.82 19.39 19.47
CA HIS A 467 2.34 20.70 19.89
C HIS A 467 1.43 20.62 21.13
N GLN A 468 0.59 19.59 21.23
CA GLN A 468 -0.32 19.38 22.36
C GLN A 468 0.43 18.91 23.62
N LEU A 469 1.37 17.98 23.48
CA LEU A 469 2.09 17.38 24.62
C LEU A 469 3.40 18.10 24.99
N TRP A 470 3.89 19.04 24.16
CA TRP A 470 5.12 19.79 24.45
C TRP A 470 4.98 21.32 24.27
N PRO A 471 4.01 22.01 24.93
CA PRO A 471 3.66 23.39 24.59
C PRO A 471 4.82 24.39 24.77
N THR A 472 5.49 24.33 25.92
CA THR A 472 6.76 25.00 26.25
C THR A 472 7.40 24.27 27.43
N GLY A 473 8.74 24.10 27.45
CA GLY A 473 9.43 23.51 28.60
C GLY A 473 10.85 22.99 28.35
N GLY A 474 11.12 22.43 27.17
CA GLY A 474 12.47 21.98 26.77
C GLY A 474 13.13 22.96 25.81
N SER A 475 14.22 23.61 26.23
CA SER A 475 15.01 24.65 25.54
C SER A 475 15.00 24.62 24.00
N PHE A 476 13.98 25.20 23.39
CA PHE A 476 13.89 25.38 21.94
C PHE A 476 14.78 26.55 21.52
N CYS A 477 16.09 26.31 21.50
CA CYS A 477 17.15 27.31 21.35
C CYS A 477 17.24 27.88 19.92
N MET A 478 16.18 28.54 19.45
CA MET A 478 16.30 29.64 18.49
C MET A 478 17.05 30.80 19.17
N ARG A 479 18.38 30.67 19.26
CA ARG A 479 19.25 31.82 19.51
C ARG A 479 19.00 32.81 18.38
N ARG A 480 18.32 33.93 18.69
CA ARG A 480 18.31 35.10 17.80
C ARG A 480 19.75 35.45 17.50
N ALA A 481 20.16 35.33 16.25
CA ALA A 481 21.41 35.89 15.79
C ALA A 481 21.36 37.40 16.03
N GLN A 482 22.29 37.93 16.84
CA GLN A 482 22.49 39.38 16.89
C GLN A 482 23.07 39.82 15.54
N PRO A 483 22.60 40.93 14.95
CA PRO A 483 23.10 41.40 13.66
C PRO A 483 24.54 41.90 13.82
N GLY A 484 25.51 41.15 13.29
CA GLY A 484 26.92 41.58 13.32
C GLY A 484 28.01 40.51 13.13
N HIS A 485 27.69 39.22 13.04
CA HIS A 485 28.69 38.15 12.83
C HIS A 485 28.37 37.32 11.58
N SER A 486 29.41 36.90 10.86
CA SER A 486 29.34 36.41 9.48
C SER A 486 29.40 34.88 9.34
N ALA A 487 28.74 34.39 8.27
CA ALA A 487 28.93 33.10 7.60
C ALA A 487 28.96 31.79 8.46
N GLY A 488 27.83 31.07 8.45
CA GLY A 488 27.73 29.67 8.87
C GLY A 488 26.47 29.01 8.28
N PRO A 489 26.46 27.69 8.00
CA PRO A 489 25.43 27.07 7.15
C PRO A 489 24.08 26.89 7.85
N LEU A 490 23.19 27.89 7.78
CA LEU A 490 21.82 27.84 8.29
C LEU A 490 20.71 28.17 7.27
N ASP A 491 21.03 28.80 6.14
CA ASP A 491 20.02 29.24 5.15
C ASP A 491 19.27 28.09 4.43
N ALA A 492 19.83 26.87 4.43
CA ALA A 492 19.26 25.73 3.73
C ALA A 492 17.83 25.36 4.18
N CYS A 493 17.47 25.61 5.44
CA CYS A 493 16.11 25.34 5.95
C CYS A 493 15.11 26.47 5.68
N ALA A 494 15.57 27.72 5.47
CA ALA A 494 14.68 28.87 5.27
C ALA A 494 14.05 28.91 3.87
N GLY A 495 14.77 28.43 2.86
CA GLY A 495 14.29 28.39 1.47
C GLY A 495 13.18 27.35 1.23
N VAL A 496 13.36 26.13 1.74
CA VAL A 496 12.52 24.96 1.38
C VAL A 496 11.06 25.11 1.86
N CYS A 497 10.81 25.80 2.97
CA CYS A 497 9.45 25.99 3.49
C CYS A 497 8.65 27.12 2.80
N ARG A 498 9.24 27.88 1.87
CA ARG A 498 8.57 29.00 1.18
C ARG A 498 8.13 28.65 -0.25
N VAL A 499 7.05 27.87 -0.36
CA VAL A 499 5.90 28.13 -1.26
C VAL A 499 4.76 27.15 -0.97
N SER A 500 3.51 27.58 -1.16
CA SER A 500 2.25 26.82 -1.05
C SER A 500 1.88 26.20 0.32
N TYR A 501 2.70 25.32 0.92
CA TYR A 501 2.25 24.46 2.02
C TYR A 501 2.02 25.18 3.36
N VAL A 502 2.91 26.08 3.78
CA VAL A 502 2.72 26.85 5.04
C VAL A 502 1.43 27.67 5.03
N ARG A 503 0.97 28.13 3.85
CA ARG A 503 -0.32 28.83 3.70
C ARG A 503 -1.54 27.91 3.88
N ARG A 504 -1.41 26.59 3.65
CA ARG A 504 -2.45 25.60 3.99
C ARG A 504 -2.47 25.31 5.49
N ALA A 505 -1.30 25.05 6.09
CA ALA A 505 -1.19 24.82 7.54
C ALA A 505 -1.70 26.02 8.35
N ALA A 506 -1.32 27.24 7.99
CA ALA A 506 -1.82 28.46 8.63
C ALA A 506 -3.34 28.64 8.45
N ARG A 507 -3.90 28.34 7.26
CA ARG A 507 -5.37 28.36 7.06
C ARG A 507 -6.09 27.31 7.90
N ALA A 508 -5.55 26.10 8.04
CA ALA A 508 -6.12 25.07 8.90
C ALA A 508 -6.12 25.50 10.38
N ALA A 509 -5.01 26.07 10.86
CA ALA A 509 -4.91 26.62 12.21
C ALA A 509 -5.89 27.79 12.45
N SER A 510 -6.01 28.74 11.51
CA SER A 510 -6.97 29.85 11.61
C SER A 510 -8.44 29.39 11.53
N LEU A 511 -8.75 28.34 10.77
CA LEU A 511 -10.10 27.77 10.71
C LEU A 511 -10.46 27.06 12.04
N MET A 512 -9.55 26.27 12.61
CA MET A 512 -9.70 25.69 13.95
C MET A 512 -9.93 26.77 15.02
N ALA A 513 -9.17 27.86 14.97
CA ALA A 513 -9.28 28.97 15.93
C ALA A 513 -10.59 29.78 15.82
N SER A 514 -11.36 29.63 14.74
CA SER A 514 -12.61 30.38 14.51
C SER A 514 -13.88 29.73 15.10
N MET A 515 -13.76 28.58 15.78
CA MET A 515 -14.90 27.81 16.31
C MET A 515 -14.97 27.73 17.86
N SER A 516 -14.48 28.76 18.57
CA SER A 516 -14.75 28.91 20.01
C SER A 516 -14.48 30.34 20.51
N CYS A 517 -15.51 31.19 20.51
CA CYS A 517 -15.70 32.30 21.48
C CYS A 517 -17.00 33.09 21.17
N SER A 518 -18.14 32.46 21.46
CA SER A 518 -19.29 33.22 21.94
C SER A 518 -19.07 33.54 23.42
N ASP A 519 -19.68 34.63 23.91
CA ASP A 519 -19.76 35.00 25.33
C ASP A 519 -18.44 35.19 26.11
N LEU A 520 -17.90 36.42 26.05
CA LEU A 520 -17.65 37.18 27.28
C LEU A 520 -17.64 38.70 27.06
N HIS A 521 -18.62 39.40 27.64
CA HIS A 521 -18.66 40.86 27.67
C HIS A 521 -18.01 41.39 28.95
N VAL A 522 -16.82 42.00 28.85
CA VAL A 522 -16.27 42.90 29.89
C VAL A 522 -15.65 44.12 29.22
N ARG A 523 -16.02 45.33 29.68
CA ARG A 523 -15.35 46.59 29.36
C ARG A 523 -14.35 46.95 30.47
N LEU A 524 -13.29 47.68 30.15
CA LEU A 524 -12.96 49.03 30.67
C LEU A 524 -11.60 49.51 30.07
N PRO A 525 -11.23 50.82 30.16
CA PRO A 525 -10.26 51.44 29.24
C PRO A 525 -8.99 52.02 29.90
N GLY A 526 -8.04 52.48 29.07
CA GLY A 526 -7.19 53.62 29.43
C GLY A 526 -5.79 53.71 28.78
N GLN A 527 -5.56 54.79 28.01
CA GLN A 527 -4.25 55.42 27.71
C GLN A 527 -3.23 54.57 26.90
N GLY A 528 -2.29 55.12 26.11
CA GLY A 528 -2.03 56.50 25.68
C GLY A 528 -0.77 56.60 24.79
N HIS A 529 -0.54 57.76 24.16
CA HIS A 529 0.69 58.18 23.43
C HIS A 529 0.94 57.72 21.96
N CYS A 530 0.57 58.62 21.03
CA CYS A 530 1.41 59.22 19.98
C CYS A 530 2.32 58.36 19.05
N LEU A 531 1.87 58.24 17.78
CA LEU A 531 2.51 58.72 16.52
C LEU A 531 3.78 59.61 16.64
N PRO A 532 4.63 59.78 15.59
CA PRO A 532 4.41 59.50 14.15
C PRO A 532 5.60 58.72 13.50
N SER A 533 5.86 58.57 12.18
CA SER A 533 5.15 58.72 10.89
C SER A 533 5.92 57.93 9.79
N CYS A 534 5.27 57.56 8.67
CA CYS A 534 5.92 57.33 7.37
C CYS A 534 5.00 57.84 6.24
N GLN A 535 5.55 58.65 5.33
CA GLN A 535 4.83 59.15 4.14
C GLN A 535 5.22 58.36 2.88
N SER A 536 4.34 58.50 1.89
CA SER A 536 4.39 57.96 0.52
C SER A 536 5.74 58.03 -0.22
N ALA A 537 6.03 56.98 -0.97
CA ALA A 537 6.64 57.08 -2.31
C ALA A 537 6.01 55.99 -3.23
N ALA A 538 5.82 56.32 -4.51
CA ALA A 538 5.23 55.45 -5.54
C ALA A 538 6.33 54.95 -6.51
N PRO A 539 6.05 53.95 -7.39
CA PRO A 539 7.09 53.24 -8.16
C PRO A 539 7.31 53.80 -9.57
N GLU A 540 8.45 53.49 -10.20
CA GLU A 540 8.53 53.46 -11.67
C GLU A 540 9.63 52.55 -12.27
N ASN A 541 9.30 52.05 -13.47
CA ASN A 541 10.04 51.34 -14.52
C ASN A 541 11.59 51.58 -14.60
N SER A 542 12.44 50.66 -15.12
CA SER A 542 12.32 49.99 -16.43
C SER A 542 13.46 48.98 -16.77
N ALA A 543 13.29 48.26 -17.89
CA ALA A 543 14.31 47.83 -18.87
C ALA A 543 15.38 46.73 -18.58
N ALA A 544 15.09 45.55 -19.17
CA ALA A 544 15.95 44.79 -20.11
C ALA A 544 17.29 44.13 -19.67
N GLY A 545 17.42 42.83 -19.98
CA GLY A 545 18.67 42.06 -19.95
C GLY A 545 18.50 40.62 -20.44
N LYS A 546 18.56 40.38 -21.76
CA LYS A 546 18.54 39.02 -22.33
C LYS A 546 19.95 38.43 -22.36
N LEU A 547 20.17 37.32 -21.65
CA LEU A 547 21.19 36.33 -21.98
C LEU A 547 20.59 34.94 -21.76
N GLY A 548 20.90 34.00 -22.65
CA GLY A 548 20.53 32.59 -22.53
C GLY A 548 21.76 31.72 -22.74
N CYS A 549 21.76 30.55 -22.10
CA CYS A 549 22.70 29.45 -22.35
C CYS A 549 21.96 28.12 -22.20
N GLU A 550 22.51 27.08 -22.79
CA GLU A 550 21.79 25.83 -23.09
C GLU A 550 22.12 24.67 -22.15
N ALA A 551 21.43 23.55 -22.42
CA ALA A 551 21.59 22.18 -21.95
C ALA A 551 22.87 21.77 -21.20
N ALA A 552 22.66 21.06 -20.07
CA ALA A 552 23.43 19.86 -19.72
C ALA A 552 22.60 18.92 -18.83
N TRP A 553 22.07 17.82 -19.38
CA TRP A 553 21.61 16.66 -18.60
C TRP A 553 22.67 15.55 -18.71
N GLY A 554 23.42 15.32 -17.63
CA GLY A 554 24.49 14.33 -17.57
C GLY A 554 24.15 13.14 -16.67
N LEU A 555 23.67 12.04 -17.25
CA LEU A 555 23.56 10.77 -16.55
C LEU A 555 24.95 10.13 -16.42
N HIS A 556 25.40 9.82 -15.20
CA HIS A 556 26.44 8.82 -15.00
C HIS A 556 26.17 7.92 -13.79
N ARG A 557 25.90 6.65 -14.11
CA ARG A 557 26.25 5.48 -13.31
C ARG A 557 27.74 5.16 -13.55
N PRO A 558 28.42 4.46 -12.60
CA PRO A 558 28.21 3.03 -12.37
C PRO A 558 26.98 2.62 -11.54
#